data_AF-A0A9D1GE89-F1
#
_entry.id   AF-A0A9D1GE89-F1
#
_cell.length_a   1.000
_cell.length_b   1.000
_cell.length_c   1.000
_cell.angle_alpha   90.00
_cell.angle_beta   90.00
_cell.angle_gamma   90.00
#
_symmetry.space_group_name_H-M   'P 1'
#
loop_
_entity.id
_entity.type
_entity.pdbx_description
1 polymer ?
#
loop_
_entity_poly.entity_id
_entity_poly.type
_entity_poly.pdbx_seq_one_letter_code
_entity_poly.pdbx_strand_id
1 'polypeptide(L)'
;MHRIRAFLFIILLLGEGVALHAQNPGQIYDLIIEKKIEKAIEKRNKIYDNEKKSDLLLIDLCDCLLFNTPEYKAYNPQKSYEIFNKSLLPNSKERTLIKFLDKKDNSLDSIRTQIEQSLYKLACRENTEESYARFIDLCPQSKWVEPAAQKQEDIAYRQAIEKGTIEGYNYFLSHYASSEHVVEITRLADKTTFAQLDNTIEAYKKFIELYPQSPLIEEAQSRIYRLAYAQARKTHTREAYQQLLAEYPDHPMKEEAQSAIESFDYLSITQQPTQYAYDKFLRDYPNSTYIAPLNDWLGHLKKSYWHWSRINLKGYVKSIQETTISRQNGKEIKSTVTSLYDQLGQLLLVETKKNGKTEEKSYLYHPDFTLSTISTPQWKKTYYYNNRREITRIIETREDGKEQEICKLDYGNDRLATRTDIIDGVKGGRKTEYTYNEAGDLISSKSYNAATPQNTTTTYYTPGGDVKLEIVINGRSRREKIYFYNERNDVSKITSVNGSQKEDSTFDYTYDEHGNWTTRIQYSGKETTTTHRVIEYYTYE
;
A
#
# COMPACT_ATOMS: atom_id res chain seq x y z
N MET A 1 -44.24 13.58 -97.82
CA MET A 1 -45.23 14.39 -98.55
C MET A 1 -45.53 15.60 -97.69
N HIS A 2 -45.43 16.88 -98.06
CA HIS A 2 -45.16 17.60 -99.30
C HIS A 2 -44.38 18.89 -98.96
N ARG A 3 -43.61 19.37 -99.94
CA ARG A 3 -42.85 20.63 -99.95
C ARG A 3 -43.74 21.84 -100.26
N ILE A 4 -43.18 23.06 -100.13
CA ILE A 4 -43.25 24.27 -101.01
C ILE A 4 -43.29 25.53 -100.10
N ARG A 5 -42.25 26.38 -99.93
CA ARG A 5 -41.58 27.40 -100.80
C ARG A 5 -42.49 28.47 -101.43
N ALA A 6 -42.45 29.72 -100.93
CA ALA A 6 -42.44 30.99 -101.70
C ALA A 6 -42.16 32.18 -100.72
N PHE A 7 -41.06 32.94 -100.79
CA PHE A 7 -40.67 34.04 -101.71
C PHE A 7 -41.49 35.35 -101.54
N LEU A 8 -40.88 36.44 -101.03
CA LEU A 8 -40.49 37.67 -101.78
C LEU A 8 -40.18 38.90 -100.85
N PHE A 9 -39.01 39.52 -101.10
CA PHE A 9 -38.62 40.96 -101.05
C PHE A 9 -38.90 41.79 -99.76
N ILE A 10 -37.94 42.58 -99.26
CA ILE A 10 -37.36 43.76 -99.93
C ILE A 10 -35.85 43.90 -99.64
N ILE A 11 -35.09 44.10 -100.72
CA ILE A 11 -33.76 44.71 -100.75
C ILE A 11 -33.96 46.23 -100.74
N LEU A 12 -33.26 46.95 -99.86
CA LEU A 12 -32.69 48.24 -100.25
C LEU A 12 -31.29 48.40 -99.65
N LEU A 13 -30.33 48.48 -100.56
CA LEU A 13 -28.94 48.86 -100.34
C LEU A 13 -28.86 50.26 -99.72
N LEU A 14 -27.87 50.47 -98.84
CA LEU A 14 -26.75 51.40 -99.03
C LEU A 14 -26.01 51.59 -97.70
N GLY A 15 -24.71 51.33 -97.71
CA GLY A 15 -23.83 51.60 -96.58
C GLY A 15 -22.73 50.56 -96.43
N GLU A 16 -21.80 50.56 -97.37
CA GLU A 16 -20.48 49.96 -97.19
C GLU A 16 -19.83 50.48 -95.91
N GLY A 17 -19.10 49.59 -95.23
CA GLY A 17 -17.90 49.97 -94.50
C GLY A 17 -18.11 50.76 -93.22
N VAL A 18 -18.56 50.07 -92.16
CA VAL A 18 -17.84 50.21 -90.90
C VAL A 18 -17.07 48.93 -90.71
N ALA A 19 -15.82 48.93 -91.15
CA ALA A 19 -14.82 48.04 -90.59
C ALA A 19 -14.93 48.20 -89.07
N LEU A 20 -15.49 47.20 -88.38
CA LEU A 20 -15.32 47.09 -86.93
C LEU A 20 -13.81 46.91 -86.75
N HIS A 21 -13.12 48.03 -86.51
CA HIS A 21 -11.71 48.05 -86.16
C HIS A 21 -11.51 47.01 -85.07
N ALA A 22 -10.67 46.00 -85.35
CA ALA A 22 -10.15 45.07 -84.38
C ALA A 22 -9.63 45.88 -83.20
N GLN A 23 -10.39 45.92 -82.10
CA GLN A 23 -10.03 46.69 -80.93
C GLN A 23 -8.87 45.98 -80.24
N ASN A 24 -7.77 46.71 -80.10
CA ASN A 24 -6.51 46.18 -79.59
C ASN A 24 -6.67 45.75 -78.12
N PRO A 25 -6.40 44.49 -77.73
CA PRO A 25 -6.42 44.03 -76.35
C PRO A 25 -5.60 44.92 -75.39
N GLY A 26 -4.57 45.61 -75.91
CA GLY A 26 -3.81 46.60 -75.14
C GLY A 26 -4.62 47.80 -74.65
N GLN A 27 -5.66 48.24 -75.37
CA GLN A 27 -6.56 49.30 -74.90
C GLN A 27 -7.43 48.84 -73.74
N ILE A 28 -7.81 47.55 -73.71
CA ILE A 28 -8.60 46.98 -72.60
C ILE A 28 -7.73 46.95 -71.35
N TYR A 29 -6.49 46.47 -71.48
CA TYR A 29 -5.50 46.52 -70.41
C TYR A 29 -5.36 47.94 -69.83
N ASP A 30 -5.18 48.95 -70.69
CA ASP A 30 -5.03 50.34 -70.24
C ASP A 30 -6.25 50.85 -69.48
N LEU A 31 -7.46 50.54 -69.95
CA LEU A 31 -8.69 50.91 -69.25
C LEU A 31 -8.85 50.23 -67.88
N ILE A 32 -8.36 48.99 -67.74
CA ILE A 32 -8.36 48.28 -66.45
C ILE A 32 -7.40 48.97 -65.48
N ILE A 33 -6.18 49.27 -65.93
CA ILE A 33 -5.17 49.96 -65.10
C ILE A 33 -5.64 51.38 -64.72
N GLU A 34 -6.30 52.10 -65.62
CA GLU A 34 -6.91 53.42 -65.37
C GLU A 34 -8.20 53.37 -64.53
N LYS A 35 -8.62 52.18 -64.06
CA LYS A 35 -9.86 51.94 -63.30
C LYS A 35 -11.16 52.32 -64.03
N LYS A 36 -11.13 52.41 -65.36
CA LYS A 36 -12.32 52.67 -66.20
C LYS A 36 -13.03 51.36 -66.54
N ILE A 37 -13.47 50.65 -65.50
CA ILE A 37 -13.88 49.24 -65.60
C ILE A 37 -15.11 49.02 -66.49
N GLU A 38 -16.12 49.89 -66.44
CA GLU A 38 -17.31 49.79 -67.31
C GLU A 38 -16.94 49.85 -68.79
N LYS A 39 -16.01 50.75 -69.16
CA LYS A 39 -15.51 50.87 -70.54
C LYS A 39 -14.63 49.68 -70.93
N ALA A 40 -13.84 49.16 -70.00
CA ALA A 40 -13.05 47.95 -70.23
C ALA A 40 -13.95 46.73 -70.52
N ILE A 41 -15.03 46.55 -69.76
CA ILE A 41 -16.02 45.48 -69.96
C ILE A 41 -16.73 45.65 -71.30
N GLU A 42 -17.20 46.86 -71.63
CA GLU A 42 -17.89 47.13 -72.89
C GLU A 42 -17.02 46.75 -74.10
N LYS A 43 -15.72 47.07 -74.04
CA LYS A 43 -14.77 46.71 -75.08
C LYS A 43 -14.45 45.22 -75.12
N ARG A 44 -14.23 44.60 -73.95
CA ARG A 44 -13.98 43.15 -73.83
C ARG A 44 -15.15 42.35 -74.40
N ASN A 45 -16.38 42.74 -74.09
CA ASN A 45 -17.59 42.08 -74.58
C ASN A 45 -17.87 42.31 -76.08
N LYS A 46 -17.05 43.06 -76.81
CA LYS A 46 -17.16 43.19 -78.27
C LYS A 46 -16.15 42.30 -79.01
N ILE A 47 -15.33 41.55 -78.28
CA ILE A 47 -14.33 40.62 -78.83
C ILE A 47 -14.88 39.20 -78.66
N TYR A 48 -15.36 38.60 -79.77
CA TYR A 48 -15.99 37.28 -79.75
C TYR A 48 -15.15 36.17 -80.38
N ASP A 49 -14.28 36.49 -81.36
CA ASP A 49 -13.36 35.52 -81.97
C ASP A 49 -12.11 36.25 -82.51
N ASN A 50 -10.92 35.81 -82.10
CA ASN A 50 -9.66 36.27 -82.68
C ASN A 50 -8.75 35.06 -82.98
N GLU A 51 -8.32 34.92 -84.22
CA GLU A 51 -7.51 33.78 -84.69
C GLU A 51 -6.05 33.83 -84.21
N LYS A 52 -5.56 35.00 -83.77
CA LYS A 52 -4.15 35.15 -83.35
C LYS A 52 -3.96 34.73 -81.90
N LYS A 53 -3.17 33.68 -81.69
CA LYS A 53 -2.74 33.18 -80.37
C LYS A 53 -2.21 34.30 -79.44
N SER A 54 -1.46 35.27 -79.97
CA SER A 54 -0.94 36.41 -79.19
C SER A 54 -2.04 37.31 -78.64
N ASP A 55 -3.12 37.50 -79.40
CA ASP A 55 -4.22 38.38 -79.01
C ASP A 55 -5.14 37.67 -78.02
N LEU A 56 -5.33 36.34 -78.18
CA LEU A 56 -6.03 35.50 -77.20
C LEU A 56 -5.33 35.51 -75.83
N LEU A 57 -4.00 35.41 -75.79
CA LEU A 57 -3.24 35.52 -74.53
C LEU A 57 -3.36 36.90 -73.86
N LEU A 58 -3.46 37.97 -74.66
CA LEU A 58 -3.69 39.32 -74.13
C LEU A 58 -5.13 39.52 -73.64
N ILE A 59 -6.11 38.85 -74.25
CA ILE A 59 -7.49 38.81 -73.77
C ILE A 59 -7.57 38.04 -72.45
N ASP A 60 -6.94 36.87 -72.36
CA ASP A 60 -6.84 36.09 -71.12
C ASP A 60 -6.15 36.90 -70.00
N LEU A 61 -5.11 37.69 -70.35
CA LEU A 61 -4.49 38.64 -69.43
C LEU A 61 -5.47 39.71 -68.95
N CYS A 62 -6.26 40.30 -69.86
CA CYS A 62 -7.26 41.31 -69.49
C CYS A 62 -8.37 40.71 -68.61
N ASP A 63 -8.83 39.49 -68.91
CA ASP A 63 -9.82 38.79 -68.10
C ASP A 63 -9.28 38.46 -66.72
N CYS A 64 -8.04 37.98 -66.65
CA CYS A 64 -7.30 37.76 -65.40
C CYS A 64 -7.30 39.04 -64.55
N LEU A 65 -6.93 40.19 -65.13
CA LEU A 65 -6.89 41.47 -64.41
C LEU A 65 -8.28 41.97 -64.01
N LEU A 66 -9.29 41.85 -64.89
CA LEU A 66 -10.68 42.21 -64.59
C LEU A 66 -11.21 41.43 -63.41
N PHE A 67 -11.06 40.10 -63.41
CA PHE A 67 -11.51 39.25 -62.30
C PHE A 67 -10.78 39.54 -60.98
N ASN A 68 -9.56 40.09 -61.03
CA ASN A 68 -8.82 40.54 -59.85
C ASN A 68 -9.05 42.01 -59.46
N THR A 69 -9.95 42.72 -60.15
CA THR A 69 -10.24 44.14 -59.88
C THR A 69 -11.47 44.30 -58.99
N PRO A 70 -11.37 44.84 -57.76
CA PRO A 70 -12.50 44.94 -56.83
C PRO A 70 -13.70 45.75 -57.35
N GLU A 71 -13.46 46.75 -58.21
CA GLU A 71 -14.50 47.57 -58.85
C GLU A 71 -15.28 46.79 -59.93
N TYR A 72 -14.83 45.60 -60.34
CA TYR A 72 -15.57 44.75 -61.26
C TYR A 72 -16.70 44.00 -60.55
N LYS A 73 -17.94 44.13 -61.06
CA LYS A 73 -19.12 43.49 -60.47
C LYS A 73 -18.99 41.96 -60.30
N ALA A 74 -18.21 41.30 -61.16
CA ALA A 74 -17.93 39.87 -61.06
C ALA A 74 -16.53 39.58 -60.48
N TYR A 75 -16.02 40.45 -59.60
CA TYR A 75 -14.76 40.27 -58.87
C TYR A 75 -14.66 38.86 -58.29
N ASN A 76 -13.65 38.12 -58.74
CA ASN A 76 -13.41 36.74 -58.36
C ASN A 76 -11.91 36.44 -58.53
N PRO A 77 -11.10 36.73 -57.49
CA PRO A 77 -9.66 36.47 -57.51
C PRO A 77 -9.30 35.01 -57.75
N GLN A 78 -10.15 34.07 -57.33
CA GLN A 78 -9.92 32.64 -57.57
C GLN A 78 -10.02 32.32 -59.06
N LYS A 79 -11.07 32.81 -59.73
CA LYS A 79 -11.20 32.69 -61.18
C LYS A 79 -10.07 33.40 -61.93
N SER A 80 -9.61 34.54 -61.42
CA SER A 80 -8.40 35.21 -61.94
C SER A 80 -7.17 34.30 -61.86
N TYR A 81 -6.96 33.65 -60.70
CA TYR A 81 -5.85 32.73 -60.49
C TYR A 81 -5.95 31.46 -61.34
N GLU A 82 -7.15 30.93 -61.54
CA GLU A 82 -7.41 29.81 -62.45
C GLU A 82 -7.04 30.16 -63.90
N ILE A 83 -7.44 31.35 -64.39
CA ILE A 83 -7.06 31.84 -65.72
C ILE A 83 -5.53 32.03 -65.81
N PHE A 84 -4.92 32.61 -64.77
CA PHE A 84 -3.48 32.79 -64.70
C PHE A 84 -2.73 31.46 -64.84
N ASN A 85 -3.09 30.45 -64.04
CA ASN A 85 -2.41 29.14 -64.05
C ASN A 85 -2.70 28.31 -65.29
N LYS A 86 -3.90 28.42 -65.87
CA LYS A 86 -4.30 27.63 -67.05
C LYS A 86 -3.81 28.23 -68.36
N SER A 87 -3.81 29.56 -68.50
CA SER A 87 -3.50 30.25 -69.75
C SER A 87 -2.16 30.98 -69.71
N LEU A 88 -1.90 31.78 -68.68
CA LEU A 88 -0.77 32.73 -68.68
C LEU A 88 0.55 32.07 -68.25
N LEU A 89 0.56 31.28 -67.18
CA LEU A 89 1.75 30.62 -66.66
C LEU A 89 2.37 29.61 -67.65
N PRO A 90 1.60 28.73 -68.34
CA PRO A 90 2.17 27.80 -69.32
C PRO A 90 2.78 28.51 -70.54
N ASN A 91 2.28 29.70 -70.86
CA ASN A 91 2.75 30.54 -71.96
C ASN A 91 3.70 31.66 -71.47
N SER A 92 4.29 31.52 -70.28
CA SER A 92 5.15 32.54 -69.66
C SER A 92 6.39 32.93 -70.48
N LYS A 93 6.81 32.07 -71.44
CA LYS A 93 7.93 32.31 -72.36
C LYS A 93 7.51 32.97 -73.69
N GLU A 94 6.22 33.25 -73.88
CA GLU A 94 5.71 33.82 -75.14
C GLU A 94 6.22 35.26 -75.32
N ARG A 95 7.07 35.47 -76.33
CA ARG A 95 7.80 36.73 -76.53
C ARG A 95 6.89 37.95 -76.69
N THR A 96 5.71 37.79 -77.28
CA THR A 96 4.75 38.88 -77.49
C THR A 96 4.11 39.34 -76.17
N LEU A 97 3.78 38.41 -75.28
CA LEU A 97 3.23 38.69 -73.96
C LEU A 97 4.26 39.39 -73.08
N ILE A 98 5.50 38.89 -73.08
CA ILE A 98 6.62 39.49 -72.34
C ILE A 98 6.86 40.94 -72.81
N LYS A 99 7.05 41.16 -74.11
CA LYS A 99 7.25 42.51 -74.67
C LYS A 99 6.10 43.47 -74.37
N PHE A 100 4.87 42.96 -74.35
CA PHE A 100 3.70 43.77 -74.03
C PHE A 100 3.73 44.22 -72.57
N LEU A 101 3.99 43.30 -71.63
CA LEU A 101 4.07 43.60 -70.21
C LEU A 101 5.28 44.48 -69.88
N ASP A 102 6.44 44.25 -70.50
CA ASP A 102 7.65 45.08 -70.35
C ASP A 102 7.37 46.54 -70.75
N LYS A 103 6.66 46.75 -71.87
CA LYS A 103 6.28 48.11 -72.32
C LYS A 103 5.32 48.81 -71.35
N LYS A 104 4.66 48.04 -70.48
CA LYS A 104 3.72 48.52 -69.46
C LYS A 104 4.32 48.52 -68.05
N ASP A 105 5.64 48.36 -67.94
CA ASP A 105 6.38 48.27 -66.67
C ASP A 105 5.77 47.23 -65.70
N ASN A 106 5.33 46.08 -66.23
CA ASN A 106 4.68 45.03 -65.46
C ASN A 106 5.24 43.64 -65.83
N SER A 107 4.89 42.61 -65.05
CA SER A 107 5.34 41.23 -65.29
C SER A 107 4.29 40.21 -64.86
N LEU A 108 4.40 38.98 -65.38
CA LEU A 108 3.54 37.89 -64.93
C LEU A 108 3.72 37.58 -63.44
N ASP A 109 4.93 37.77 -62.90
CA ASP A 109 5.21 37.61 -61.47
C ASP A 109 4.51 38.68 -60.61
N SER A 110 4.54 39.94 -61.06
CA SER A 110 3.80 41.04 -60.43
C SER A 110 2.29 40.77 -60.45
N ILE A 111 1.76 40.31 -61.58
CA ILE A 111 0.34 39.96 -61.71
C ILE A 111 -0.03 38.79 -60.78
N ARG A 112 0.76 37.71 -60.77
CA ARG A 112 0.59 36.59 -59.84
C ARG A 112 0.55 37.06 -58.40
N THR A 113 1.54 37.87 -58.01
CA THR A 113 1.67 38.45 -56.67
C THR A 113 0.42 39.27 -56.32
N GLN A 114 -0.12 40.07 -57.24
CA GLN A 114 -1.35 40.84 -57.00
C GLN A 114 -2.59 39.96 -56.83
N ILE A 115 -2.71 38.85 -57.57
CA ILE A 115 -3.83 37.91 -57.45
C ILE A 115 -3.74 37.16 -56.13
N GLU A 116 -2.55 36.66 -55.78
CA GLU A 116 -2.28 36.02 -54.49
C GLU A 116 -2.56 36.98 -53.32
N GLN A 117 -2.22 38.26 -53.43
CA GLN A 117 -2.56 39.28 -52.43
C GLN A 117 -4.08 39.43 -52.28
N SER A 118 -4.82 39.46 -53.38
CA SER A 118 -6.27 39.58 -53.37
C SER A 118 -6.95 38.36 -52.77
N LEU A 119 -6.44 37.15 -53.06
CA LEU A 119 -6.90 35.90 -52.45
C LEU A 119 -6.61 35.87 -50.94
N TYR A 120 -5.43 36.30 -50.51
CA TYR A 120 -5.11 36.44 -49.09
C TYR A 120 -6.01 37.48 -48.40
N LYS A 121 -6.28 38.62 -49.04
CA LYS A 121 -7.22 39.64 -48.52
C LYS A 121 -8.65 39.10 -48.41
N LEU A 122 -9.06 38.23 -49.34
CA LEU A 122 -10.36 37.56 -49.28
C LEU A 122 -10.43 36.63 -48.06
N ALA A 123 -9.40 35.80 -47.83
CA ALA A 123 -9.27 34.98 -46.64
C ALA A 123 -9.27 35.83 -45.36
N CYS A 124 -8.54 36.94 -45.34
CA CYS A 124 -8.54 37.89 -44.21
C CYS A 124 -9.92 38.49 -43.92
N ARG A 125 -10.76 38.68 -44.94
CA ARG A 125 -12.10 39.25 -44.79
C ARG A 125 -13.10 38.23 -44.23
N GLU A 126 -13.00 36.98 -44.67
CA GLU A 126 -13.82 35.89 -44.15
C GLU A 126 -13.37 35.49 -42.74
N ASN A 127 -12.06 35.51 -42.51
CA ASN A 127 -11.39 35.28 -41.23
C ASN A 127 -11.83 33.98 -40.54
N THR A 128 -11.93 32.89 -41.32
CA THR A 128 -12.20 31.54 -40.82
C THR A 128 -11.04 30.60 -41.13
N GLU A 129 -10.93 29.51 -40.37
CA GLU A 129 -9.90 28.48 -40.58
C GLU A 129 -9.95 27.93 -42.02
N GLU A 130 -11.14 27.67 -42.54
CA GLU A 130 -11.38 27.15 -43.89
C GLU A 130 -10.97 28.15 -44.97
N SER A 131 -11.15 29.45 -44.73
CA SER A 131 -10.80 30.50 -45.69
C SER A 131 -9.28 30.63 -45.86
N TYR A 132 -8.51 30.49 -44.78
CA TYR A 132 -7.05 30.48 -44.84
C TYR A 132 -6.51 29.15 -45.39
N ALA A 133 -7.10 28.02 -44.99
CA ALA A 133 -6.74 26.71 -45.54
C ALA A 133 -6.92 26.69 -47.06
N ARG A 134 -8.06 27.18 -47.57
CA ARG A 134 -8.31 27.32 -49.01
C ARG A 134 -7.25 28.18 -49.71
N PHE A 135 -6.84 29.28 -49.09
CA PHE A 135 -5.79 30.13 -49.66
C PHE A 135 -4.43 29.41 -49.73
N ILE A 136 -4.04 28.72 -48.66
CA ILE A 136 -2.77 27.97 -48.59
C ILE A 136 -2.76 26.85 -49.64
N ASP A 137 -3.87 26.12 -49.78
CA ASP A 137 -4.02 25.05 -50.77
C ASP A 137 -3.95 25.59 -52.20
N LEU A 138 -4.59 26.73 -52.49
CA LEU A 138 -4.56 27.34 -53.80
C LEU A 138 -3.18 27.91 -54.15
N CYS A 139 -2.48 28.50 -53.18
CA CYS A 139 -1.27 29.29 -53.40
C CYS A 139 -0.10 28.82 -52.49
N PRO A 140 0.38 27.56 -52.56
CA PRO A 140 1.32 27.01 -51.58
C PRO A 140 2.71 27.65 -51.59
N GLN A 141 3.07 28.38 -52.66
CA GLN A 141 4.36 29.05 -52.81
C GLN A 141 4.27 30.58 -52.66
N SER A 142 3.11 31.08 -52.25
CA SER A 142 2.90 32.51 -52.04
C SER A 142 3.63 33.00 -50.79
N LYS A 143 4.14 34.23 -50.84
CA LYS A 143 4.76 34.90 -49.68
C LYS A 143 3.80 35.18 -48.52
N TRP A 144 2.49 35.03 -48.74
CA TRP A 144 1.46 35.21 -47.71
C TRP A 144 1.04 33.89 -47.04
N VAL A 145 1.61 32.73 -47.44
CA VAL A 145 1.29 31.43 -46.82
C VAL A 145 1.60 31.44 -45.33
N GLU A 146 2.80 31.89 -44.93
CA GLU A 146 3.18 31.96 -43.51
C GLU A 146 2.23 32.87 -42.69
N PRO A 147 1.96 34.13 -43.08
CA PRO A 147 0.92 34.94 -42.42
C PRO A 147 -0.48 34.31 -42.39
N ALA A 148 -0.88 33.57 -43.43
CA ALA A 148 -2.17 32.91 -43.49
C ALA A 148 -2.24 31.70 -42.53
N ALA A 149 -1.18 30.89 -42.49
CA ALA A 149 -1.06 29.75 -41.59
C ALA A 149 -1.09 30.21 -40.12
N GLN A 150 -0.38 31.29 -39.80
CA GLN A 150 -0.44 31.89 -38.46
C GLN A 150 -1.87 32.32 -38.09
N LYS A 151 -2.57 33.02 -39.00
CA LYS A 151 -3.96 33.44 -38.75
C LYS A 151 -4.95 32.27 -38.65
N GLN A 152 -4.70 31.21 -39.42
CA GLN A 152 -5.47 29.97 -39.36
C GLN A 152 -5.32 29.32 -37.98
N GLU A 153 -4.08 29.18 -37.50
CA GLU A 153 -3.77 28.67 -36.17
C GLU A 153 -4.36 29.54 -35.06
N ASP A 154 -4.24 30.87 -35.15
CA ASP A 154 -4.83 31.82 -34.18
C ASP A 154 -6.35 31.64 -34.04
N ILE A 155 -7.04 31.26 -35.13
CA ILE A 155 -8.47 30.95 -35.09
C ILE A 155 -8.71 29.63 -34.38
N ALA A 156 -7.99 28.57 -34.76
CA ALA A 156 -8.14 27.26 -34.14
C ALA A 156 -7.82 27.31 -32.64
N TYR A 157 -6.76 28.02 -32.24
CA TYR A 157 -6.39 28.25 -30.85
C TYR A 157 -7.51 28.97 -30.08
N ARG A 158 -8.00 30.11 -30.57
CA ARG A 158 -9.11 30.84 -29.93
C ARG A 158 -10.35 29.98 -29.80
N GLN A 159 -10.70 29.21 -30.82
CA GLN A 159 -11.85 28.30 -30.76
C GLN A 159 -11.66 27.20 -29.70
N ALA A 160 -10.45 26.65 -29.58
CA ALA A 160 -10.15 25.65 -28.56
C ALA A 160 -10.29 26.23 -27.15
N ILE A 161 -9.77 27.44 -26.92
CA ILE A 161 -9.89 28.15 -25.64
C ILE A 161 -11.35 28.54 -25.32
N GLU A 162 -12.08 29.11 -26.29
CA GLU A 162 -13.47 29.56 -26.12
C GLU A 162 -14.43 28.39 -25.87
N LYS A 163 -14.26 27.27 -26.59
CA LYS A 163 -15.09 26.06 -26.40
C LYS A 163 -14.77 25.40 -25.06
N GLY A 164 -13.50 25.34 -24.67
CA GLY A 164 -13.07 24.75 -23.41
C GLY A 164 -13.36 23.25 -23.25
N THR A 165 -13.55 22.54 -24.37
CA THR A 165 -13.93 21.12 -24.41
C THR A 165 -12.75 20.24 -24.80
N ILE A 166 -12.79 18.97 -24.38
CA ILE A 166 -11.75 18.00 -24.74
C ILE A 166 -11.69 17.78 -26.26
N GLU A 167 -12.85 17.83 -26.94
CA GLU A 167 -12.93 17.75 -28.40
C GLU A 167 -12.23 18.93 -29.07
N GLY A 168 -12.43 20.15 -28.55
CA GLY A 168 -11.77 21.35 -29.05
C GLY A 168 -10.26 21.32 -28.86
N TYR A 169 -9.79 20.87 -27.70
CA TYR A 169 -8.35 20.73 -27.45
C TYR A 169 -7.72 19.62 -28.31
N ASN A 170 -8.36 18.46 -28.42
CA ASN A 170 -7.88 17.36 -29.27
C ASN A 170 -7.83 17.74 -30.75
N TYR A 171 -8.78 18.54 -31.22
CA TYR A 171 -8.74 19.11 -32.57
C TYR A 171 -7.48 19.95 -32.78
N PHE A 172 -7.21 20.89 -31.87
CA PHE A 172 -6.01 21.74 -31.95
C PHE A 172 -4.72 20.93 -31.90
N LEU A 173 -4.58 20.02 -30.93
CA LEU A 173 -3.38 19.20 -30.75
C LEU A 173 -3.09 18.27 -31.94
N SER A 174 -4.13 17.83 -32.66
CA SER A 174 -3.98 16.97 -33.83
C SER A 174 -3.62 17.74 -35.11
N HIS A 175 -4.14 18.97 -35.29
CA HIS A 175 -3.93 19.76 -36.51
C HIS A 175 -2.76 20.74 -36.40
N TYR A 176 -2.36 21.15 -35.20
CA TYR A 176 -1.33 22.15 -34.92
C TYR A 176 -0.26 21.62 -33.94
N ALA A 177 0.20 20.38 -34.16
CA ALA A 177 1.12 19.67 -33.25
C ALA A 177 2.50 20.33 -33.07
N SER A 178 2.87 21.30 -33.92
CA SER A 178 4.13 22.06 -33.83
C SER A 178 3.94 23.48 -33.29
N SER A 179 2.73 23.85 -32.88
CA SER A 179 2.41 25.17 -32.32
C SER A 179 3.10 25.40 -30.98
N GLU A 180 3.45 26.67 -30.69
CA GLU A 180 3.91 27.08 -29.37
C GLU A 180 2.84 26.91 -28.28
N HIS A 181 1.57 26.85 -28.66
CA HIS A 181 0.43 26.67 -27.76
C HIS A 181 0.18 25.21 -27.34
N VAL A 182 0.88 24.23 -27.94
CA VAL A 182 0.66 22.80 -27.65
C VAL A 182 0.79 22.48 -26.16
N VAL A 183 1.79 23.05 -25.48
CA VAL A 183 2.01 22.82 -24.04
C VAL A 183 0.84 23.34 -23.21
N GLU A 184 0.35 24.54 -23.52
CA GLU A 184 -0.79 25.15 -22.83
C GLU A 184 -2.08 24.35 -23.07
N ILE A 185 -2.38 24.03 -24.33
CA ILE A 185 -3.58 23.30 -24.72
C ILE A 185 -3.57 21.88 -24.13
N THR A 186 -2.42 21.20 -24.10
CA THR A 186 -2.28 19.90 -23.44
C THR A 186 -2.62 20.01 -21.96
N ARG A 187 -2.11 21.04 -21.26
CA ARG A 187 -2.43 21.28 -19.85
C ARG A 187 -3.92 21.52 -19.61
N LEU A 188 -4.59 22.23 -20.52
CA LEU A 188 -6.03 22.45 -20.44
C LEU A 188 -6.83 21.18 -20.72
N ALA A 189 -6.41 20.38 -21.71
CA ALA A 189 -7.00 19.08 -22.02
C ALA A 189 -6.91 18.12 -20.84
N ASP A 190 -5.73 18.00 -20.23
CA ASP A 190 -5.50 17.20 -19.03
C ASP A 190 -6.38 17.66 -17.87
N LYS A 191 -6.45 18.97 -17.62
CA LYS A 191 -7.28 19.55 -16.56
C LYS A 191 -8.77 19.27 -16.77
N THR A 192 -9.27 19.44 -17.98
CA THR A 192 -10.67 19.16 -18.32
C THR A 192 -10.96 17.66 -18.18
N THR A 193 -10.07 16.81 -18.67
CA THR A 193 -10.20 15.34 -18.53
C THR A 193 -10.21 14.93 -17.05
N PHE A 194 -9.27 15.44 -16.26
CA PHE A 194 -9.17 15.16 -14.83
C PHE A 194 -10.42 15.59 -14.05
N ALA A 195 -10.98 16.76 -14.37
CA ALA A 195 -12.19 17.27 -13.73
C ALA A 195 -13.45 16.44 -14.03
N GLN A 196 -13.44 15.66 -15.11
CA GLN A 196 -14.54 14.79 -15.53
C GLN A 196 -14.40 13.35 -15.03
N LEU A 197 -13.30 13.00 -14.34
CA LEU A 197 -13.12 11.66 -13.79
C LEU A 197 -14.14 11.35 -12.69
N ASP A 198 -14.64 10.13 -12.70
CA ASP A 198 -15.35 9.59 -11.54
C ASP A 198 -14.42 9.57 -10.32
N ASN A 199 -14.93 9.90 -9.14
CA ASN A 199 -14.15 9.93 -7.90
C ASN A 199 -13.92 8.50 -7.35
N THR A 200 -13.16 7.69 -8.11
CA THR A 200 -12.84 6.28 -7.85
C THR A 200 -11.35 6.03 -8.02
N ILE A 201 -10.82 5.00 -7.34
CA ILE A 201 -9.39 4.65 -7.43
C ILE A 201 -9.05 4.25 -8.87
N GLU A 202 -9.92 3.49 -9.53
CA GLU A 202 -9.73 2.98 -10.88
C GLU A 202 -9.65 4.10 -11.92
N ALA A 203 -10.52 5.12 -11.82
CA ALA A 203 -10.50 6.26 -12.73
C ALA A 203 -9.20 7.07 -12.60
N TYR A 204 -8.73 7.32 -11.38
CA TYR A 204 -7.46 8.03 -11.16
C TYR A 204 -6.24 7.19 -11.59
N LYS A 205 -6.23 5.87 -11.33
CA LYS A 205 -5.15 4.97 -11.82
C LYS A 205 -5.09 4.99 -13.36
N LYS A 206 -6.24 4.91 -14.03
CA LYS A 206 -6.33 5.00 -15.50
C LYS A 206 -5.86 6.36 -16.03
N PHE A 207 -6.15 7.45 -15.33
CA PHE A 207 -5.64 8.78 -15.71
C PHE A 207 -4.11 8.84 -15.63
N ILE A 208 -3.50 8.33 -14.55
CA ILE A 208 -2.04 8.31 -14.40
C ILE A 208 -1.39 7.48 -15.52
N GLU A 209 -2.00 6.36 -15.92
CA GLU A 209 -1.52 5.50 -17.01
C GLU A 209 -1.60 6.19 -18.37
N LEU A 210 -2.73 6.85 -18.68
CA LEU A 210 -2.96 7.47 -19.98
C LEU A 210 -2.25 8.82 -20.15
N TYR A 211 -1.98 9.53 -19.05
CA TYR A 211 -1.41 10.88 -19.06
C TYR A 211 -0.15 10.98 -18.16
N PRO A 212 0.93 10.23 -18.47
CA PRO A 212 2.11 10.11 -17.59
C PRO A 212 2.99 11.38 -17.50
N GLN A 213 2.72 12.39 -18.32
CA GLN A 213 3.40 13.70 -18.28
C GLN A 213 2.51 14.80 -17.69
N SER A 214 1.30 14.45 -17.23
CA SER A 214 0.37 15.44 -16.69
C SER A 214 0.87 16.02 -15.38
N PRO A 215 0.80 17.35 -15.17
CA PRO A 215 1.10 17.94 -13.87
C PRO A 215 0.09 17.55 -12.78
N LEU A 216 -0.99 16.83 -13.14
CA LEU A 216 -2.05 16.38 -12.22
C LEU A 216 -1.84 14.97 -11.65
N ILE A 217 -0.74 14.30 -11.99
CA ILE A 217 -0.44 12.95 -11.46
C ILE A 217 -0.35 12.94 -9.93
N GLU A 218 0.29 13.95 -9.33
CA GLU A 218 0.39 14.04 -7.86
C GLU A 218 -0.97 14.25 -7.20
N GLU A 219 -1.85 15.08 -7.79
CA GLU A 219 -3.23 15.25 -7.33
C GLU A 219 -4.01 13.93 -7.46
N ALA A 220 -3.90 13.24 -8.61
CA ALA A 220 -4.52 11.93 -8.84
C ALA A 220 -4.09 10.90 -7.79
N GLN A 221 -2.79 10.81 -7.51
CA GLN A 221 -2.24 9.93 -6.51
C GLN A 221 -2.73 10.28 -5.10
N SER A 222 -2.80 11.57 -4.76
CA SER A 222 -3.37 12.04 -3.49
C SER A 222 -4.85 11.66 -3.34
N ARG A 223 -5.64 11.69 -4.42
CA ARG A 223 -7.03 11.22 -4.42
C ARG A 223 -7.12 9.71 -4.19
N ILE A 224 -6.27 8.92 -4.85
CA ILE A 224 -6.17 7.47 -4.62
C ILE A 224 -5.91 7.16 -3.15
N TYR A 225 -4.88 7.77 -2.56
CA TYR A 225 -4.54 7.59 -1.14
C TYR A 225 -5.71 7.95 -0.22
N ARG A 226 -6.35 9.09 -0.44
CA ARG A 226 -7.50 9.52 0.37
C ARG A 226 -8.66 8.53 0.30
N LEU A 227 -8.98 8.02 -0.89
CA LEU A 227 -10.05 7.05 -1.09
C LEU A 227 -9.70 5.69 -0.46
N ALA A 228 -8.48 5.21 -0.68
CA ALA A 228 -8.01 3.95 -0.10
C ALA A 228 -8.02 3.99 1.43
N TYR A 229 -7.52 5.06 2.04
CA TYR A 229 -7.55 5.23 3.49
C TYR A 229 -8.97 5.39 4.04
N ALA A 230 -9.85 6.12 3.34
CA ALA A 230 -11.25 6.24 3.73
C ALA A 230 -11.96 4.87 3.71
N GLN A 231 -11.66 4.02 2.73
CA GLN A 231 -12.19 2.66 2.65
C GLN A 231 -11.66 1.78 3.80
N ALA A 232 -10.36 1.85 4.11
CA ALA A 232 -9.77 1.13 5.24
C ALA A 232 -10.39 1.58 6.57
N ARG A 233 -10.55 2.90 6.78
CA ARG A 233 -11.20 3.47 7.97
C ARG A 233 -12.68 3.11 8.10
N LYS A 234 -13.41 3.05 6.98
CA LYS A 234 -14.82 2.64 6.96
C LYS A 234 -14.99 1.17 7.34
N THR A 235 -14.10 0.32 6.84
CA THR A 235 -14.10 -1.12 7.14
C THR A 235 -13.67 -1.36 8.59
N HIS A 236 -12.66 -0.61 9.05
CA HIS A 236 -12.17 -0.60 10.42
C HIS A 236 -11.80 -2.00 10.95
N THR A 237 -11.04 -2.75 10.15
CA THR A 237 -10.47 -4.04 10.56
C THR A 237 -8.96 -4.01 10.38
N ARG A 238 -8.27 -4.87 11.13
CA ARG A 238 -6.83 -5.06 11.01
C ARG A 238 -6.42 -5.37 9.56
N GLU A 239 -7.14 -6.28 8.91
CA GLU A 239 -6.86 -6.74 7.54
C GLU A 239 -7.00 -5.60 6.53
N ALA A 240 -7.97 -4.71 6.71
CA ALA A 240 -8.18 -3.57 5.81
C ALA A 240 -7.00 -2.57 5.87
N TYR A 241 -6.46 -2.30 7.06
CA TYR A 241 -5.27 -1.46 7.20
C TYR A 241 -4.00 -2.17 6.70
N GLN A 242 -3.88 -3.48 6.89
CA GLN A 242 -2.77 -4.25 6.32
C GLN A 242 -2.79 -4.23 4.79
N GLN A 243 -3.96 -4.43 4.19
CA GLN A 243 -4.13 -4.37 2.74
C GLN A 243 -3.78 -2.98 2.20
N LEU A 244 -4.20 -1.91 2.88
CA LEU A 244 -3.82 -0.55 2.52
C LEU A 244 -2.30 -0.38 2.47
N LEU A 245 -1.57 -0.84 3.48
CA LEU A 245 -0.12 -0.71 3.56
C LEU A 245 0.61 -1.63 2.57
N ALA A 246 0.03 -2.78 2.24
CA ALA A 246 0.56 -3.68 1.23
C ALA A 246 0.42 -3.10 -0.19
N GLU A 247 -0.72 -2.48 -0.51
CA GLU A 247 -0.97 -1.87 -1.81
C GLU A 247 -0.29 -0.50 -1.94
N TYR A 248 -0.16 0.25 -0.85
CA TYR A 248 0.43 1.59 -0.81
C TYR A 248 1.47 1.72 0.34
N PRO A 249 2.69 1.18 0.18
CA PRO A 249 3.73 1.21 1.22
C PRO A 249 4.15 2.63 1.64
N ASP A 250 4.12 3.57 0.70
CA ASP A 250 4.49 4.98 0.90
C ASP A 250 3.27 5.88 1.20
N HIS A 251 2.16 5.28 1.67
CA HIS A 251 0.95 6.03 1.97
C HIS A 251 1.22 7.14 3.03
N PRO A 252 0.72 8.37 2.85
CA PRO A 252 0.96 9.48 3.78
C PRO A 252 0.48 9.21 5.22
N MET A 253 -0.57 8.41 5.38
CA MET A 253 -1.12 7.98 6.67
C MET A 253 -0.58 6.61 7.14
N LYS A 254 0.61 6.19 6.69
CA LYS A 254 1.15 4.85 7.03
C LYS A 254 1.31 4.63 8.54
N GLU A 255 1.77 5.65 9.26
CA GLU A 255 2.00 5.58 10.70
C GLU A 255 0.68 5.40 11.45
N GLU A 256 -0.36 6.14 11.07
CA GLU A 256 -1.71 5.97 11.63
C GLU A 256 -2.28 4.57 11.37
N ALA A 257 -2.11 4.05 10.15
CA ALA A 257 -2.55 2.69 9.80
C ALA A 257 -1.78 1.62 10.59
N GLN A 258 -0.46 1.81 10.79
CA GLN A 258 0.37 0.93 11.62
C GLN A 258 -0.08 0.97 13.09
N SER A 259 -0.32 2.16 13.64
CA SER A 259 -0.85 2.31 15.01
C SER A 259 -2.23 1.66 15.16
N ALA A 260 -3.10 1.71 14.13
CA ALA A 260 -4.38 1.02 14.15
C ALA A 260 -4.20 -0.51 14.19
N ILE A 261 -3.31 -1.07 13.37
CA ILE A 261 -2.98 -2.50 13.37
C ILE A 261 -2.43 -2.93 14.73
N GLU A 262 -1.48 -2.17 15.28
CA GLU A 262 -0.91 -2.41 16.61
C GLU A 262 -2.00 -2.39 17.70
N SER A 263 -2.94 -1.45 17.63
CA SER A 263 -4.07 -1.37 18.56
C SER A 263 -4.98 -2.61 18.48
N PHE A 264 -5.27 -3.11 17.27
CA PHE A 264 -6.01 -4.37 17.10
C PHE A 264 -5.25 -5.56 17.66
N ASP A 265 -3.94 -5.64 17.43
CA ASP A 265 -3.09 -6.71 17.97
C ASP A 265 -3.07 -6.68 19.50
N TYR A 266 -2.95 -5.48 20.10
CA TYR A 266 -3.08 -5.30 21.55
C TYR A 266 -4.45 -5.74 22.08
N LEU A 267 -5.54 -5.30 21.43
CA LEU A 267 -6.90 -5.67 21.84
C LEU A 267 -7.14 -7.17 21.78
N SER A 268 -6.61 -7.85 20.76
CA SER A 268 -6.73 -9.31 20.62
C SER A 268 -6.15 -10.05 21.83
N ILE A 269 -5.02 -9.59 22.36
CA ILE A 269 -4.37 -10.14 23.56
C ILE A 269 -5.23 -9.91 24.79
N THR A 270 -5.83 -8.72 24.93
CA THR A 270 -6.69 -8.41 26.09
C THR A 270 -7.99 -9.21 26.11
N GLN A 271 -8.49 -9.63 24.95
CA GLN A 271 -9.71 -10.44 24.84
C GLN A 271 -9.44 -11.93 25.01
N GLN A 272 -8.35 -12.44 24.43
CA GLN A 272 -7.94 -13.85 24.49
C GLN A 272 -6.43 -13.94 24.77
N PRO A 273 -6.02 -13.81 26.04
CA PRO A 273 -4.61 -13.77 26.37
C PRO A 273 -3.97 -15.14 26.18
N THR A 274 -2.87 -15.17 25.44
CA THR A 274 -2.01 -16.34 25.30
C THR A 274 -0.55 -15.91 25.45
N GLN A 275 0.30 -16.81 25.92
CA GLN A 275 1.74 -16.53 26.02
C GLN A 275 2.32 -16.27 24.61
N TYR A 276 1.83 -16.97 23.59
CA TYR A 276 2.24 -16.75 22.20
C TYR A 276 1.88 -15.36 21.69
N ALA A 277 0.63 -14.92 21.85
CA ALA A 277 0.20 -13.61 21.36
C ALA A 277 0.97 -12.48 22.05
N TYR A 278 1.24 -12.62 23.35
CA TYR A 278 2.08 -11.69 24.10
C TYR A 278 3.53 -11.67 23.59
N ASP A 279 4.19 -12.84 23.45
CA ASP A 279 5.57 -12.90 22.94
C ASP A 279 5.67 -12.40 21.49
N LYS A 280 4.67 -12.71 20.66
CA LYS A 280 4.54 -12.19 19.29
C LYS A 280 4.43 -10.67 19.29
N PHE A 281 3.60 -10.10 20.16
CA PHE A 281 3.46 -8.64 20.27
C PHE A 281 4.77 -7.96 20.66
N LEU A 282 5.50 -8.51 21.66
CA LEU A 282 6.80 -7.97 22.05
C LEU A 282 7.83 -8.00 20.92
N ARG A 283 7.79 -9.05 20.10
CA ARG A 283 8.69 -9.21 18.95
C ARG A 283 8.31 -8.27 17.79
N ASP A 284 7.03 -8.18 17.48
CA ASP A 284 6.53 -7.42 16.33
C ASP A 284 6.51 -5.91 16.64
N TYR A 285 6.33 -5.52 17.92
CA TYR A 285 6.22 -4.13 18.36
C TYR A 285 7.14 -3.80 19.57
N PRO A 286 8.47 -3.95 19.47
CA PRO A 286 9.39 -3.86 20.60
C PRO A 286 9.44 -2.50 21.31
N ASN A 287 8.94 -1.44 20.65
CA ASN A 287 8.88 -0.07 21.18
C ASN A 287 7.45 0.40 21.45
N SER A 288 6.46 -0.51 21.45
CA SER A 288 5.06 -0.16 21.67
C SER A 288 4.82 0.41 23.07
N THR A 289 3.96 1.42 23.15
CA THR A 289 3.49 1.97 24.43
C THR A 289 2.58 1.01 25.19
N TYR A 290 2.01 0.02 24.50
CA TYR A 290 1.19 -1.04 25.10
C TYR A 290 2.03 -2.10 25.84
N ILE A 291 3.36 -2.13 25.68
CA ILE A 291 4.22 -3.08 26.39
C ILE A 291 4.12 -2.89 27.90
N ALA A 292 4.14 -1.65 28.41
CA ALA A 292 4.06 -1.39 29.84
C ALA A 292 2.76 -1.93 30.48
N PRO A 293 1.55 -1.61 29.98
CA PRO A 293 0.33 -2.19 30.52
C PRO A 293 0.22 -3.71 30.31
N LEU A 294 0.72 -4.25 29.19
CA LEU A 294 0.78 -5.71 29.01
C LEU A 294 1.71 -6.37 30.03
N ASN A 295 2.85 -5.75 30.35
CA ASN A 295 3.77 -6.24 31.38
C ASN A 295 3.16 -6.12 32.78
N ASP A 296 2.42 -5.06 33.06
CA ASP A 296 1.71 -4.92 34.34
C ASP A 296 0.57 -5.94 34.46
N TRP A 297 -0.07 -6.34 33.37
CA TRP A 297 -1.14 -7.34 33.41
C TRP A 297 -0.62 -8.79 33.37
N LEU A 298 0.10 -9.17 32.31
CA LEU A 298 0.62 -10.52 32.05
C LEU A 298 1.98 -10.77 32.69
N GLY A 299 2.78 -9.75 33.02
CA GLY A 299 4.05 -9.96 33.73
C GLY A 299 3.86 -10.58 35.12
N HIS A 300 2.66 -10.53 35.70
CA HIS A 300 2.33 -11.30 36.89
C HIS A 300 2.28 -12.81 36.67
N LEU A 301 1.99 -13.31 35.45
CA LEU A 301 2.13 -14.73 35.13
C LEU A 301 3.56 -15.20 35.40
N LYS A 302 4.55 -14.41 34.95
CA LYS A 302 5.98 -14.66 35.21
C LYS A 302 6.36 -14.55 36.69
N LYS A 303 5.68 -13.68 37.46
CA LYS A 303 5.90 -13.52 38.92
C LYS A 303 5.18 -14.56 39.79
N SER A 304 4.35 -15.44 39.22
CA SER A 304 3.72 -16.55 39.96
C SER A 304 4.73 -17.68 40.24
N TYR A 305 5.78 -17.36 41.00
CA TYR A 305 6.93 -18.24 41.31
C TYR A 305 6.56 -19.60 41.93
N TRP A 306 5.32 -19.77 42.38
CA TRP A 306 4.87 -20.97 43.07
C TRP A 306 4.54 -22.17 42.16
N HIS A 307 4.36 -21.99 40.85
CA HIS A 307 4.04 -23.12 39.95
C HIS A 307 5.04 -23.38 38.81
N TRP A 308 5.88 -22.41 38.43
CA TRP A 308 6.64 -22.52 37.18
C TRP A 308 8.12 -22.87 37.33
N SER A 309 8.74 -22.49 38.44
CA SER A 309 10.19 -22.62 38.63
C SER A 309 10.69 -24.07 38.72
N ARG A 310 9.80 -25.06 38.87
CA ARG A 310 10.22 -26.47 39.02
C ARG A 310 10.38 -27.25 37.72
N ILE A 311 9.81 -26.81 36.60
CA ILE A 311 9.73 -27.65 35.39
C ILE A 311 10.53 -27.08 34.21
N ASN A 312 10.93 -25.79 34.27
CA ASN A 312 11.80 -25.14 33.28
C ASN A 312 11.39 -25.41 31.81
N LEU A 313 10.08 -25.40 31.57
CA LEU A 313 9.53 -25.73 30.27
C LEU A 313 9.69 -24.56 29.30
N LYS A 314 10.15 -24.87 28.10
CA LYS A 314 10.38 -23.93 27.00
C LYS A 314 9.30 -24.09 25.93
N GLY A 315 8.91 -22.99 25.31
CA GLY A 315 7.84 -22.99 24.31
C GLY A 315 6.43 -23.09 24.90
N TYR A 316 5.43 -23.18 24.02
CA TYR A 316 4.01 -23.19 24.38
C TYR A 316 3.53 -24.61 24.65
N VAL A 317 3.94 -25.18 25.77
CA VAL A 317 3.60 -26.57 26.13
C VAL A 317 2.11 -26.69 26.42
N LYS A 318 1.46 -27.66 25.79
CA LYS A 318 0.06 -28.03 25.98
C LYS A 318 -0.07 -29.21 26.94
N SER A 319 0.76 -30.23 26.78
CA SER A 319 0.73 -31.41 27.65
C SER A 319 2.11 -32.04 27.81
N ILE A 320 2.29 -32.71 28.94
CA ILE A 320 3.47 -33.53 29.23
C ILE A 320 3.00 -34.88 29.76
N GLN A 321 3.58 -35.95 29.25
CA GLN A 321 3.43 -37.28 29.82
C GLN A 321 4.80 -37.87 30.19
N GLU A 322 5.06 -37.96 31.48
CA GLU A 322 6.28 -38.55 32.04
C GLU A 322 6.04 -39.98 32.50
N THR A 323 6.74 -40.94 31.89
CA THR A 323 6.77 -42.33 32.32
C THR A 323 8.11 -42.62 32.99
N THR A 324 8.07 -42.87 34.30
CA THR A 324 9.25 -43.27 35.08
C THR A 324 9.23 -44.77 35.32
N ILE A 325 10.36 -45.40 35.01
CA ILE A 325 10.65 -46.81 35.24
C ILE A 325 11.82 -46.88 36.22
N SER A 326 11.57 -47.43 37.41
CA SER A 326 12.61 -47.69 38.41
C SER A 326 12.70 -49.18 38.70
N ARG A 327 13.91 -49.66 38.97
CA ARG A 327 14.16 -51.03 39.43
C ARG A 327 14.54 -50.98 40.90
N GLN A 328 13.68 -51.54 41.76
CA GLN A 328 13.97 -51.69 43.18
C GLN A 328 13.89 -53.18 43.54
N ASN A 329 14.94 -53.73 44.14
CA ASN A 329 15.03 -55.13 44.55
C ASN A 329 14.66 -56.14 43.44
N GLY A 330 15.05 -55.87 42.19
CA GLY A 330 14.77 -56.72 41.03
C GLY A 330 13.35 -56.62 40.44
N LYS A 331 12.46 -55.80 41.03
CA LYS A 331 11.10 -55.55 40.51
C LYS A 331 11.03 -54.21 39.81
N GLU A 332 10.44 -54.20 38.63
CA GLU A 332 10.19 -52.98 37.87
C GLU A 332 8.92 -52.28 38.37
N ILE A 333 9.04 -51.00 38.69
CA ILE A 333 7.92 -50.15 39.10
C ILE A 333 7.76 -49.07 38.04
N LYS A 334 6.57 -49.00 37.45
CA LYS A 334 6.20 -47.99 36.45
C LYS A 334 5.24 -46.98 37.08
N SER A 335 5.52 -45.70 36.89
CA SER A 335 4.59 -44.62 37.19
C SER A 335 4.50 -43.66 36.01
N THR A 336 3.29 -43.21 35.70
CA THR A 336 3.03 -42.21 34.66
C THR A 336 2.46 -40.96 35.31
N VAL A 337 2.97 -39.79 34.95
CA VAL A 337 2.41 -38.49 35.34
C VAL A 337 2.06 -37.74 34.06
N THR A 338 0.81 -37.31 33.94
CA THR A 338 0.32 -36.49 32.83
C THR A 338 -0.02 -35.10 33.35
N SER A 339 0.56 -34.06 32.78
CA SER A 339 0.29 -32.66 33.10
C SER A 339 -0.34 -31.97 31.89
N LEU A 340 -1.41 -31.20 32.11
CA LEU A 340 -2.04 -30.36 31.09
C LEU A 340 -1.88 -28.90 31.44
N TYR A 341 -1.65 -28.07 30.43
CA TYR A 341 -1.43 -26.64 30.57
C TYR A 341 -2.39 -25.86 29.67
N ASP A 342 -2.73 -24.63 30.04
CA ASP A 342 -3.48 -23.70 29.18
C ASP A 342 -2.55 -22.93 28.21
N GLN A 343 -3.11 -22.02 27.41
CA GLN A 343 -2.33 -21.22 26.45
C GLN A 343 -1.49 -20.10 27.10
N LEU A 344 -1.67 -19.87 28.42
CA LEU A 344 -0.77 -19.06 29.26
C LEU A 344 0.29 -19.94 29.94
N GLY A 345 0.25 -21.25 29.67
CA GLY A 345 1.02 -22.36 30.22
C GLY A 345 0.71 -22.68 31.68
N GLN A 346 -0.36 -22.13 32.26
CA GLN A 346 -0.77 -22.45 33.61
C GLN A 346 -1.17 -23.93 33.70
N LEU A 347 -0.72 -24.61 34.74
CA LEU A 347 -1.05 -26.02 34.96
C LEU A 347 -2.54 -26.17 35.27
N LEU A 348 -3.27 -26.94 34.47
CA LEU A 348 -4.71 -27.19 34.63
C LEU A 348 -5.01 -28.51 35.35
N LEU A 349 -4.22 -29.54 35.05
CA LEU A 349 -4.46 -30.90 35.51
C LEU A 349 -3.15 -31.63 35.70
N VAL A 350 -3.06 -32.44 36.75
CA VAL A 350 -2.03 -33.47 36.92
C VAL A 350 -2.70 -34.80 37.25
N GLU A 351 -2.51 -35.78 36.39
CA GLU A 351 -2.94 -37.17 36.61
C GLU A 351 -1.69 -38.03 36.92
N THR A 352 -1.67 -38.69 38.06
CA THR A 352 -0.60 -39.62 38.45
C THR A 352 -1.14 -41.05 38.50
N LYS A 353 -0.59 -41.92 37.67
CA LYS A 353 -0.89 -43.36 37.63
C LYS A 353 0.28 -44.16 38.18
N LYS A 354 0.08 -44.86 39.30
CA LYS A 354 1.10 -45.71 39.92
C LYS A 354 0.44 -46.95 40.55
N ASN A 355 0.97 -48.13 40.24
CA ASN A 355 0.49 -49.42 40.78
C ASN A 355 -1.04 -49.62 40.62
N GLY A 356 -1.61 -49.23 39.48
CA GLY A 356 -3.05 -49.36 39.20
C GLY A 356 -3.95 -48.35 39.91
N LYS A 357 -3.39 -47.44 40.72
CA LYS A 357 -4.12 -46.30 41.30
C LYS A 357 -3.89 -45.06 40.46
N THR A 358 -4.95 -44.27 40.29
CA THR A 358 -4.93 -42.97 39.64
C THR A 358 -5.25 -41.90 40.68
N GLU A 359 -4.41 -40.89 40.78
CA GLU A 359 -4.66 -39.67 41.56
C GLU A 359 -4.72 -38.48 40.60
N GLU A 360 -5.76 -37.67 40.73
CA GLU A 360 -5.96 -36.50 39.88
C GLU A 360 -5.95 -35.22 40.74
N LYS A 361 -5.28 -34.18 40.22
CA LYS A 361 -5.27 -32.84 40.78
C LYS A 361 -5.65 -31.83 39.70
N SER A 362 -6.74 -31.10 39.90
CA SER A 362 -7.13 -30.00 39.04
C SER A 362 -6.76 -28.66 39.65
N TYR A 363 -6.54 -27.67 38.80
CA TYR A 363 -6.04 -26.35 39.14
C TYR A 363 -6.93 -25.30 38.47
N LEU A 364 -7.34 -24.29 39.23
CA LEU A 364 -8.16 -23.18 38.74
C LEU A 364 -7.51 -21.86 39.12
N TYR A 365 -7.68 -20.86 38.26
CA TYR A 365 -7.06 -19.55 38.40
C TYR A 365 -8.10 -18.44 38.41
N HIS A 366 -7.77 -17.34 39.09
CA HIS A 366 -8.54 -16.11 39.06
C HIS A 366 -8.29 -15.34 37.74
N PRO A 367 -9.15 -14.38 37.38
CA PRO A 367 -8.93 -13.51 36.20
C PRO A 367 -7.63 -12.70 36.24
N ASP A 368 -7.03 -12.52 37.43
CA ASP A 368 -5.74 -11.86 37.63
C ASP A 368 -4.54 -12.85 37.60
N PHE A 369 -4.80 -14.09 37.15
CA PHE A 369 -3.85 -15.19 36.99
C PHE A 369 -3.30 -15.77 38.29
N THR A 370 -3.80 -15.36 39.45
CA THR A 370 -3.44 -16.00 40.71
C THR A 370 -4.11 -17.36 40.85
N LEU A 371 -3.44 -18.32 41.50
CA LEU A 371 -3.99 -19.66 41.71
C LEU A 371 -5.19 -19.57 42.65
N SER A 372 -6.38 -19.92 42.17
CA SER A 372 -7.59 -19.90 42.98
C SER A 372 -7.75 -21.17 43.81
N THR A 373 -7.65 -22.32 43.15
CA THR A 373 -7.99 -23.60 43.76
C THR A 373 -7.07 -24.71 43.26
N ILE A 374 -6.71 -25.63 44.16
CA ILE A 374 -6.24 -26.98 43.80
C ILE A 374 -7.24 -27.98 44.38
N SER A 375 -7.75 -28.91 43.56
CA SER A 375 -8.69 -29.93 44.03
C SER A 375 -8.27 -31.33 43.62
N THR A 376 -8.59 -32.27 44.49
CA THR A 376 -8.60 -33.72 44.27
C THR A 376 -10.00 -34.24 44.55
N PRO A 377 -10.31 -35.52 44.26
CA PRO A 377 -11.56 -36.12 44.71
C PRO A 377 -11.77 -36.08 46.24
N GLN A 378 -10.71 -36.02 47.04
CA GLN A 378 -10.79 -36.12 48.51
C GLN A 378 -10.73 -34.76 49.24
N TRP A 379 -10.14 -33.74 48.63
CA TRP A 379 -9.98 -32.43 49.26
C TRP A 379 -9.83 -31.32 48.22
N LYS A 380 -10.19 -30.11 48.63
CA LYS A 380 -10.05 -28.87 47.87
C LYS A 380 -9.27 -27.85 48.69
N LYS A 381 -8.28 -27.20 48.10
CA LYS A 381 -7.56 -26.06 48.69
C LYS A 381 -7.92 -24.79 47.96
N THR A 382 -8.39 -23.79 48.69
CA THR A 382 -8.74 -22.46 48.17
C THR A 382 -7.72 -21.44 48.70
N TYR A 383 -7.22 -20.61 47.80
CA TYR A 383 -6.18 -19.61 48.08
C TYR A 383 -6.78 -18.22 48.03
N TYR A 384 -6.43 -17.40 49.01
CA TYR A 384 -6.93 -16.03 49.13
C TYR A 384 -5.76 -15.05 49.08
N TYR A 385 -5.98 -13.91 48.46
CA TYR A 385 -4.95 -12.91 48.19
C TYR A 385 -5.36 -11.53 48.71
N ASN A 386 -4.38 -10.69 49.03
CA ASN A 386 -4.60 -9.26 49.26
C ASN A 386 -4.55 -8.46 47.93
N ASN A 387 -4.73 -7.15 48.00
CA ASN A 387 -4.66 -6.26 46.82
C ASN A 387 -3.28 -6.22 46.14
N ARG A 388 -2.24 -6.71 46.82
CA ARG A 388 -0.87 -6.87 46.27
C ARG A 388 -0.62 -8.27 45.70
N ARG A 389 -1.67 -9.11 45.61
CA ARG A 389 -1.63 -10.51 45.16
C ARG A 389 -0.72 -11.40 46.00
N GLU A 390 -0.57 -11.08 47.27
CA GLU A 390 0.13 -11.92 48.25
C GLU A 390 -0.87 -12.84 48.94
N ILE A 391 -0.51 -14.11 49.13
CA ILE A 391 -1.40 -15.10 49.75
C ILE A 391 -1.65 -14.69 51.20
N THR A 392 -2.90 -14.46 51.57
CA THR A 392 -3.28 -14.14 52.95
C THR A 392 -3.73 -15.35 53.71
N ARG A 393 -4.40 -16.30 53.05
CA ARG A 393 -4.98 -17.51 53.66
C ARG A 393 -5.02 -18.66 52.69
N ILE A 394 -4.94 -19.88 53.22
CA ILE A 394 -5.17 -21.12 52.47
C ILE A 394 -6.15 -21.97 53.29
N ILE A 395 -7.31 -22.26 52.71
CA ILE A 395 -8.36 -23.07 53.32
C ILE A 395 -8.40 -24.42 52.63
N GLU A 396 -8.39 -25.49 53.40
CA GLU A 396 -8.64 -26.85 52.92
C GLU A 396 -10.06 -27.29 53.31
N THR A 397 -10.85 -27.66 52.31
CA THR A 397 -12.15 -28.30 52.45
C THR A 397 -11.96 -29.80 52.25
N ARG A 398 -12.33 -30.60 53.26
CA ARG A 398 -12.27 -32.06 53.21
C ARG A 398 -13.53 -32.65 52.54
N GLU A 399 -13.50 -33.95 52.25
CA GLU A 399 -14.62 -34.71 51.68
C GLU A 399 -15.92 -34.58 52.48
N ASP A 400 -15.83 -34.42 53.81
CA ASP A 400 -16.98 -34.21 54.71
C ASP A 400 -17.51 -32.76 54.73
N GLY A 401 -16.97 -31.88 53.87
CA GLY A 401 -17.34 -30.47 53.76
C GLY A 401 -16.75 -29.57 54.84
N LYS A 402 -15.96 -30.11 55.79
CA LYS A 402 -15.33 -29.28 56.82
C LYS A 402 -14.20 -28.46 56.22
N GLU A 403 -14.18 -27.18 56.56
CA GLU A 403 -13.15 -26.23 56.17
C GLU A 403 -12.19 -25.97 57.32
N GLN A 404 -10.90 -25.93 57.00
CA GLN A 404 -9.86 -25.57 57.94
C GLN A 404 -8.81 -24.69 57.28
N GLU A 405 -8.40 -23.62 57.96
CA GLU A 405 -7.21 -22.89 57.56
C GLU A 405 -5.97 -23.74 57.86
N ILE A 406 -5.17 -24.03 56.84
CA ILE A 406 -4.06 -25.01 56.94
C ILE A 406 -2.70 -24.36 57.20
N CYS A 407 -2.61 -23.04 57.21
CA CYS A 407 -1.38 -22.35 57.55
C CYS A 407 -1.62 -20.94 58.07
N LYS A 408 -0.70 -20.46 58.90
CA LYS A 408 -0.58 -19.04 59.26
C LYS A 408 0.55 -18.40 58.45
N LEU A 409 0.33 -17.20 57.93
CA LEU A 409 1.26 -16.48 57.08
C LEU A 409 1.56 -15.11 57.71
N ASP A 410 2.83 -14.87 58.04
CA ASP A 410 3.28 -13.61 58.63
C ASP A 410 4.21 -12.89 57.66
N TYR A 411 3.84 -11.66 57.33
CA TYR A 411 4.58 -10.80 56.42
C TYR A 411 5.40 -9.77 57.21
N GLY A 412 6.64 -9.52 56.78
CA GLY A 412 7.53 -8.48 57.30
C GLY A 412 8.24 -7.79 56.16
N ASN A 413 8.33 -6.44 56.21
CA ASN A 413 8.85 -5.61 55.12
C ASN A 413 8.21 -5.95 53.75
N ASP A 414 6.88 -6.08 53.71
CA ASP A 414 6.10 -6.40 52.50
C ASP A 414 6.50 -7.73 51.81
N ARG A 415 6.99 -8.71 52.58
CA ARG A 415 7.29 -10.06 52.09
C ARG A 415 6.94 -11.12 53.11
N LEU A 416 6.66 -12.34 52.65
CA LEU A 416 6.39 -13.47 53.53
C LEU A 416 7.65 -13.78 54.34
N ALA A 417 7.62 -13.48 55.63
CA ALA A 417 8.73 -13.69 56.56
C ALA A 417 8.62 -15.09 57.16
N THR A 418 7.43 -15.49 57.62
CA THR A 418 7.20 -16.82 58.19
C THR A 418 5.89 -17.45 57.72
N ARG A 419 5.91 -18.77 57.54
CA ARG A 419 4.74 -19.60 57.29
C ARG A 419 4.70 -20.71 58.32
N THR A 420 3.57 -20.92 58.99
CA THR A 420 3.37 -22.03 59.91
C THR A 420 2.26 -22.94 59.39
N ASP A 421 2.62 -24.09 58.84
CA ASP A 421 1.68 -25.10 58.36
C ASP A 421 1.10 -25.88 59.55
N ILE A 422 -0.23 -25.93 59.60
CA ILE A 422 -1.00 -26.68 60.58
C ILE A 422 -1.10 -28.12 60.06
N ILE A 423 -0.50 -29.06 60.79
CA ILE A 423 -0.43 -30.46 60.41
C ILE A 423 -1.01 -31.29 61.55
N ASP A 424 -1.98 -32.16 61.22
CA ASP A 424 -2.61 -33.06 62.18
C ASP A 424 -1.54 -33.91 62.91
N GLY A 425 -1.61 -33.91 64.24
CA GLY A 425 -0.65 -34.64 65.09
C GLY A 425 0.70 -33.95 65.30
N VAL A 426 0.97 -32.78 64.70
CA VAL A 426 2.22 -32.03 64.90
C VAL A 426 1.96 -30.83 65.82
N LYS A 427 2.37 -30.94 67.09
CA LYS A 427 2.20 -29.86 68.08
C LYS A 427 2.87 -28.56 67.59
N GLY A 428 2.09 -27.50 67.46
CA GLY A 428 2.56 -26.18 66.97
C GLY A 428 2.77 -26.09 65.46
N GLY A 429 2.58 -27.18 64.71
CA GLY A 429 2.75 -27.22 63.26
C GLY A 429 4.22 -27.17 62.80
N ARG A 430 4.40 -27.02 61.49
CA ARG A 430 5.72 -26.86 60.85
C ARG A 430 5.91 -25.41 60.44
N LYS A 431 6.88 -24.74 61.07
CA LYS A 431 7.25 -23.35 60.77
C LYS A 431 8.34 -23.30 59.72
N THR A 432 8.22 -22.38 58.78
CA THR A 432 9.21 -22.06 57.74
C THR A 432 9.50 -20.57 57.79
N GLU A 433 10.78 -20.21 57.88
CA GLU A 433 11.29 -18.84 57.88
C GLU A 433 11.97 -18.57 56.54
N TYR A 434 11.68 -17.44 55.92
CA TYR A 434 12.22 -17.06 54.61
C TYR A 434 13.20 -15.90 54.77
N THR A 435 14.29 -15.93 54.01
CA THR A 435 15.31 -14.88 54.00
C THR A 435 15.57 -14.44 52.57
N TYR A 436 15.57 -13.13 52.36
CA TYR A 436 15.75 -12.50 51.05
C TYR A 436 17.02 -11.64 51.04
N ASN A 437 17.62 -11.45 49.86
CA ASN A 437 18.70 -10.48 49.67
C ASN A 437 18.14 -9.05 49.49
N GLU A 438 19.03 -8.07 49.34
CA GLU A 438 18.67 -6.66 49.09
C GLU A 438 17.92 -6.44 47.76
N ALA A 439 18.24 -7.23 46.73
CA ALA A 439 17.56 -7.18 45.42
C ALA A 439 16.14 -7.75 45.46
N GLY A 440 15.85 -8.60 46.44
CA GLY A 440 14.55 -9.18 46.70
C GLY A 440 14.39 -10.67 46.45
N ASP A 441 15.47 -11.34 46.07
CA ASP A 441 15.46 -12.76 45.78
C ASP A 441 15.49 -13.58 47.07
N LEU A 442 14.73 -14.68 47.09
CA LEU A 442 14.76 -15.65 48.18
C LEU A 442 16.11 -16.37 48.18
N ILE A 443 16.93 -16.15 49.21
CA ILE A 443 18.26 -16.76 49.34
C ILE A 443 18.28 -17.95 50.28
N SER A 444 17.33 -18.03 51.23
CA SER A 444 17.16 -19.25 52.01
C SER A 444 15.76 -19.41 52.60
N SER A 445 15.41 -20.66 52.90
CA SER A 445 14.21 -21.00 53.67
C SER A 445 14.55 -22.05 54.72
N LYS A 446 14.22 -21.79 55.99
CA LYS A 446 14.49 -22.67 57.12
C LYS A 446 13.20 -23.21 57.71
N SER A 447 12.97 -24.52 57.57
CA SER A 447 11.79 -25.20 58.09
C SER A 447 12.08 -26.08 59.30
N TYR A 448 11.22 -26.05 60.31
CA TYR A 448 11.33 -26.85 61.53
C TYR A 448 9.97 -27.12 62.18
N ASN A 449 9.90 -28.09 63.09
CA ASN A 449 8.72 -28.28 63.92
C ASN A 449 8.72 -27.20 65.01
N ALA A 450 7.63 -26.44 65.13
CA ALA A 450 7.56 -25.29 66.04
C ALA A 450 7.79 -25.68 67.52
N ALA A 451 7.40 -26.89 67.92
CA ALA A 451 7.64 -27.40 69.27
C ALA A 451 9.07 -27.97 69.47
N THR A 452 9.79 -28.27 68.39
CA THR A 452 11.15 -28.84 68.44
C THR A 452 12.08 -28.15 67.43
N PRO A 453 12.44 -26.87 67.65
CA PRO A 453 13.20 -26.06 66.68
C PRO A 453 14.66 -26.50 66.49
N GLN A 454 15.10 -27.52 67.24
CA GLN A 454 16.44 -28.10 67.19
C GLN A 454 16.69 -28.91 65.90
N ASN A 455 15.61 -29.35 65.25
CA ASN A 455 15.62 -30.12 64.01
C ASN A 455 15.17 -29.24 62.86
N THR A 456 16.09 -28.83 62.00
CA THR A 456 15.81 -27.86 60.94
C THR A 456 16.21 -28.42 59.58
N THR A 457 15.50 -27.97 58.55
CA THR A 457 15.85 -28.15 57.16
C THR A 457 16.03 -26.76 56.57
N THR A 458 17.26 -26.37 56.26
CA THR A 458 17.55 -25.11 55.60
C THR A 458 17.82 -25.37 54.13
N THR A 459 17.12 -24.67 53.25
CA THR A 459 17.40 -24.65 51.82
C THR A 459 18.05 -23.32 51.51
N TYR A 460 19.21 -23.34 50.87
CA TYR A 460 19.93 -22.18 50.37
C TYR A 460 19.80 -22.15 48.86
N TYR A 461 19.48 -20.97 48.32
CA TYR A 461 19.35 -20.71 46.90
C TYR A 461 20.50 -19.80 46.49
N THR A 462 21.33 -20.26 45.56
CA THR A 462 22.44 -19.44 45.05
C THR A 462 22.01 -18.60 43.85
N PRO A 463 22.68 -17.48 43.56
CA PRO A 463 22.45 -16.72 42.33
C PRO A 463 22.66 -17.51 41.04
N GLY A 464 23.48 -18.58 41.08
CA GLY A 464 23.73 -19.48 39.96
C GLY A 464 22.68 -20.58 39.76
N GLY A 465 21.62 -20.61 40.58
CA GLY A 465 20.56 -21.62 40.52
C GLY A 465 20.83 -22.88 41.35
N ASP A 466 22.05 -23.08 41.84
CA ASP A 466 22.38 -24.21 42.72
C ASP A 466 21.59 -24.11 44.03
N VAL A 467 21.12 -25.27 44.47
CA VAL A 467 20.33 -25.41 45.70
C VAL A 467 21.10 -26.29 46.68
N LYS A 468 21.36 -25.79 47.89
CA LYS A 468 21.92 -26.58 48.98
C LYS A 468 20.86 -26.79 50.05
N LEU A 469 20.55 -28.05 50.36
CA LEU A 469 19.75 -28.43 51.52
C LEU A 469 20.67 -28.88 52.65
N GLU A 470 20.46 -28.34 53.84
CA GLU A 470 21.12 -28.73 55.06
C GLU A 470 20.08 -29.20 56.08
N ILE A 471 20.28 -30.39 56.64
CA ILE A 471 19.43 -30.98 57.67
C ILE A 471 20.22 -31.07 58.98
N VAL A 472 19.78 -30.28 59.95
CA VAL A 472 20.32 -30.24 61.30
C VAL A 472 19.43 -31.11 62.19
N ILE A 473 20.04 -32.02 62.95
CA ILE A 473 19.34 -32.88 63.93
C ILE A 473 19.97 -32.66 65.30
N ASN A 474 19.16 -32.28 66.29
CA ASN A 474 19.57 -31.90 67.65
C ASN A 474 20.67 -30.83 67.65
N GLY A 475 20.56 -29.81 66.79
CA GLY A 475 21.51 -28.71 66.71
C GLY A 475 22.87 -29.03 66.05
N ARG A 476 23.06 -30.24 65.51
CA ARG A 476 24.28 -30.60 64.74
C ARG A 476 23.91 -30.92 63.29
N SER A 477 24.67 -30.38 62.33
CA SER A 477 24.50 -30.70 60.92
C SER A 477 24.79 -32.18 60.71
N ARG A 478 23.81 -32.94 60.19
CA ARG A 478 23.94 -34.40 60.00
C ARG A 478 23.86 -34.81 58.55
N ARG A 479 23.12 -34.08 57.72
CA ARG A 479 22.94 -34.40 56.30
C ARG A 479 22.92 -33.15 55.43
N GLU A 480 23.61 -33.21 54.30
CA GLU A 480 23.55 -32.20 53.25
C GLU A 480 23.10 -32.82 51.93
N LYS A 481 22.37 -32.07 51.11
CA LYS A 481 22.11 -32.39 49.71
C LYS A 481 22.42 -31.17 48.84
N ILE A 482 23.29 -31.33 47.86
CA ILE A 482 23.71 -30.25 46.96
C ILE A 482 23.24 -30.61 45.55
N TYR A 483 22.48 -29.72 44.92
CA TYR A 483 21.98 -29.87 43.56
C TYR A 483 22.84 -29.00 42.66
N PHE A 484 23.44 -29.62 41.65
CA PHE A 484 24.18 -28.97 40.59
C PHE A 484 23.32 -28.98 39.33
N TYR A 485 23.32 -27.86 38.62
CA TYR A 485 22.57 -27.69 37.38
C TYR A 485 23.49 -27.65 36.17
N ASN A 486 23.02 -28.06 35.01
CA ASN A 486 23.73 -27.90 33.74
C ASN A 486 23.41 -26.53 33.12
N GLU A 487 24.02 -26.23 31.97
CA GLU A 487 23.81 -24.98 31.21
C GLU A 487 22.35 -24.78 30.74
N ARG A 488 21.54 -25.85 30.74
CA ARG A 488 20.12 -25.82 30.39
C ARG A 488 19.21 -25.66 31.61
N ASN A 489 19.79 -25.50 32.81
CA ASN A 489 19.12 -25.41 34.11
C ASN A 489 18.38 -26.71 34.52
N ASP A 490 18.88 -27.85 34.07
CA ASP A 490 18.45 -29.18 34.53
C ASP A 490 19.47 -29.76 35.53
N VAL A 491 18.99 -30.53 36.52
CA VAL A 491 19.84 -31.10 37.57
C VAL A 491 20.84 -32.10 36.97
N SER A 492 22.12 -31.76 36.96
CA SER A 492 23.19 -32.62 36.43
C SER A 492 23.73 -33.60 37.48
N LYS A 493 23.72 -33.21 38.75
CA LYS A 493 24.21 -34.02 39.86
C LYS A 493 23.54 -33.64 41.18
N ILE A 494 23.30 -34.65 42.02
CA ILE A 494 22.91 -34.48 43.42
C ILE A 494 23.97 -35.15 44.28
N THR A 495 24.65 -34.37 45.12
CA THR A 495 25.56 -34.90 46.15
C THR A 495 24.81 -34.98 47.47
N SER A 496 24.70 -36.18 48.04
CA SER A 496 24.16 -36.41 49.38
C SER A 496 25.30 -36.70 50.35
N VAL A 497 25.42 -35.91 51.41
CA VAL A 497 26.39 -36.11 52.50
C VAL A 497 25.63 -36.52 53.75
N ASN A 498 26.07 -37.58 54.42
CA ASN A 498 25.50 -38.05 55.68
C ASN A 498 26.64 -38.45 56.64
N GLY A 499 27.03 -37.53 57.54
CA GLY A 499 28.25 -37.68 58.33
C GLY A 499 29.49 -37.76 57.43
N SER A 500 30.23 -38.88 57.47
CA SER A 500 31.40 -39.13 56.63
C SER A 500 31.07 -39.76 55.27
N GLN A 501 29.83 -40.20 55.05
CA GLN A 501 29.42 -40.83 53.80
C GLN A 501 29.00 -39.76 52.79
N LYS A 502 29.50 -39.89 51.56
CA LYS A 502 29.16 -39.04 50.43
C LYS A 502 28.73 -39.92 49.26
N GLU A 503 27.54 -39.65 48.73
CA GLU A 503 26.97 -40.36 47.58
C GLU A 503 26.57 -39.35 46.52
N ASP A 504 27.00 -39.57 45.28
CA ASP A 504 26.61 -38.75 44.14
C ASP A 504 25.58 -39.50 43.30
N SER A 505 24.52 -38.80 42.90
CA SER A 505 23.62 -39.23 41.83
C SER A 505 23.81 -38.32 40.63
N THR A 506 24.09 -38.89 39.46
CA THR A 506 24.30 -38.15 38.21
C THR A 506 23.13 -38.34 37.26
N PHE A 507 22.98 -37.41 36.31
CA PHE A 507 21.85 -37.39 35.40
C PHE A 507 22.31 -37.18 33.96
N ASP A 508 21.84 -38.04 33.06
CA ASP A 508 21.97 -37.86 31.62
C ASP A 508 20.63 -37.45 31.02
N TYR A 509 20.68 -36.60 30.00
CA TYR A 509 19.50 -36.04 29.36
C TYR A 509 19.59 -36.11 27.83
N THR A 510 18.44 -36.33 27.21
CA THR A 510 18.20 -36.03 25.78
C THR A 510 17.11 -34.98 25.70
N TYR A 511 17.09 -34.20 24.61
CA TYR A 511 16.24 -33.02 24.48
C TYR A 511 15.53 -32.98 23.13
N ASP A 512 14.41 -32.24 23.08
CA ASP A 512 13.78 -31.84 21.83
C ASP A 512 14.38 -30.53 21.28
N GLU A 513 13.81 -30.05 20.16
CA GLU A 513 14.21 -28.82 19.48
C GLU A 513 13.96 -27.54 20.29
N HIS A 514 12.98 -27.56 21.20
CA HIS A 514 12.68 -26.45 22.12
C HIS A 514 13.65 -26.43 23.31
N GLY A 515 14.49 -27.45 23.45
CA GLY A 515 15.47 -27.57 24.53
C GLY A 515 14.87 -28.07 25.84
N ASN A 516 13.72 -28.74 25.78
CA ASN A 516 13.12 -29.48 26.90
C ASN A 516 13.62 -30.91 26.89
N TRP A 517 13.95 -31.47 28.06
CA TRP A 517 14.40 -32.86 28.10
C TRP A 517 13.25 -33.85 27.80
N THR A 518 13.54 -34.89 27.03
CA THR A 518 12.60 -35.94 26.60
C THR A 518 12.95 -37.30 27.20
N THR A 519 14.21 -37.53 27.58
CA THR A 519 14.60 -38.65 28.43
C THR A 519 15.58 -38.17 29.48
N ARG A 520 15.38 -38.60 30.73
CA ARG A 520 16.30 -38.42 31.85
C ARG A 520 16.68 -39.77 32.43
N ILE A 521 17.97 -40.04 32.54
CA ILE A 521 18.51 -41.23 33.20
C ILE A 521 19.22 -40.79 34.46
N GLN A 522 18.72 -41.23 35.62
CA GLN A 522 19.36 -41.00 36.91
C GLN A 522 20.16 -42.23 37.31
N TYR A 523 21.42 -42.03 37.67
CA TYR A 523 22.30 -43.05 38.24
C TYR A 523 22.48 -42.77 39.73
N SER A 524 22.19 -43.75 40.58
CA SER A 524 22.40 -43.65 42.04
C SER A 524 23.08 -44.92 42.52
N GLY A 525 24.40 -44.88 42.64
CA GLY A 525 25.21 -46.07 42.87
C GLY A 525 25.06 -47.10 41.73
N LYS A 526 24.48 -48.26 42.03
CA LYS A 526 24.19 -49.33 41.03
C LYS A 526 22.77 -49.27 40.47
N GLU A 527 21.90 -48.41 41.01
CA GLU A 527 20.52 -48.29 40.58
C GLU A 527 20.39 -47.25 39.46
N THR A 528 19.50 -47.54 38.51
CA THR A 528 19.18 -46.63 37.41
C THR A 528 17.68 -46.41 37.37
N THR A 529 17.28 -45.14 37.28
CA THR A 529 15.88 -44.75 37.05
C THR A 529 15.81 -44.01 35.74
N THR A 530 14.96 -44.48 34.82
CA THR A 530 14.76 -43.82 33.52
C THR A 530 13.38 -43.16 33.50
N THR A 531 13.34 -41.89 33.14
CA THR A 531 12.11 -41.15 32.90
C THR A 531 12.05 -40.75 31.44
N HIS A 532 11.04 -41.21 30.72
CA HIS A 532 10.71 -40.74 29.38
C HIS A 532 9.60 -39.70 29.46
N ARG A 533 9.72 -38.64 28.68
CA ARG A 533 8.79 -37.52 28.62
C ARG A 533 8.36 -37.30 27.17
N VAL A 534 7.05 -37.38 26.94
CA VAL A 534 6.41 -36.93 25.71
C VAL A 534 5.85 -35.53 25.95
N ILE A 535 6.10 -34.61 25.02
CA ILE A 535 5.67 -33.21 25.12
C ILE A 535 4.83 -32.89 23.90
N GLU A 536 3.67 -32.29 24.13
CA GLU A 536 2.82 -31.72 23.08
C GLU A 536 2.84 -30.20 23.21
N TYR A 537 2.96 -29.50 22.08
CA TYR A 537 2.98 -28.04 22.00
C TYR A 537 1.70 -27.52 21.36
N TYR A 538 1.29 -26.31 21.72
CA TYR A 538 0.33 -25.54 20.94
C TYR A 538 0.97 -25.11 19.62
N THR A 539 0.22 -25.28 18.53
CA THR A 539 0.60 -24.80 17.20
C THR A 539 -0.12 -23.49 16.92
N TYR A 540 0.63 -22.49 16.49
CA TYR A 540 0.10 -21.21 16.04
C TYR A 540 0.57 -21.02 14.60
N GLU A 541 -0.37 -20.72 13.71
CA GLU A 541 -0.11 -20.45 12.29
C GLU A 541 0.57 -19.09 12.07
#